data_AF-A0A821YBM5-F1
#
_entry.id   AF-A0A821YBM5-F1
#
_cell.length_a   1.000
_cell.length_b   1.000
_cell.length_c   1.000
_cell.angle_alpha   90.00
_cell.angle_beta   90.00
_cell.angle_gamma   90.00
#
_symmetry.space_group_name_H-M   'P 1'
#
loop_
_entity.id
_entity.type
_entity.pdbx_description
1 polymer ?
#
loop_
_entity_poly.entity_id
_entity_poly.type
_entity_poly.pdbx_seq_one_letter_code
_entity_poly.pdbx_strand_id
1 'polypeptide(L)'
;MQFALGRTPPTEYYQHYQKYHLISLEKWFNQLEIEDYARVGNRVKETVTVDEGLLDGLQHTMEPLLRFSGLTTTLKKGIIDLLKPFTICSKGDVLTPEQAKLLKLFQRPLAQFKIKVNLHWNKNNEKV
;
A
#
# COMPACT_ATOMS: atom_id res chain seq x y z
N MET A 1 -5.51 -17.03 58.70
CA MET A 1 -6.02 -16.41 57.46
C MET A 1 -4.85 -16.11 56.55
N GLN A 2 -4.89 -16.67 55.34
CA GLN A 2 -3.93 -16.48 54.24
C GLN A 2 -3.91 -15.02 53.76
N PHE A 3 -2.76 -14.51 53.32
CA PHE A 3 -2.55 -13.96 51.97
C PHE A 3 -1.03 -13.81 51.76
N ALA A 4 -0.49 -14.61 50.85
CA ALA A 4 0.93 -14.60 50.49
C ALA A 4 1.29 -13.28 49.81
N LEU A 5 2.16 -12.49 50.44
CA LEU A 5 2.86 -11.36 49.80
C LEU A 5 3.88 -11.94 48.82
N GLY A 6 3.38 -12.29 47.61
CA GLY A 6 4.24 -12.59 46.48
C GLY A 6 5.15 -11.40 46.26
N ARG A 7 6.46 -11.61 46.45
CA ARG A 7 7.51 -10.63 46.14
C ARG A 7 7.24 -10.11 44.72
N THR A 8 6.75 -8.88 44.60
CA THR A 8 6.68 -8.23 43.30
C THR A 8 8.13 -8.10 42.80
N PRO A 9 8.42 -8.52 41.57
CA PRO A 9 9.77 -8.39 41.02
C PRO A 9 10.25 -6.94 41.13
N PRO A 10 11.56 -6.71 41.34
CA PRO A 10 12.11 -5.37 41.41
C PRO A 10 11.69 -4.56 40.17
N THR A 11 11.26 -3.32 40.37
CA THR A 11 10.64 -2.47 39.34
C THR A 11 11.49 -2.33 38.07
N GLU A 12 12.82 -2.37 38.23
CA GLU A 12 13.81 -2.37 37.13
C GLU A 12 13.66 -3.57 36.17
N TYR A 13 13.25 -4.73 36.69
CA TYR A 13 12.99 -5.93 35.90
C TYR A 13 11.86 -5.68 34.89
N TYR A 14 10.73 -5.13 35.33
CA TYR A 14 9.61 -4.81 34.43
C TYR A 14 9.94 -3.70 33.42
N GLN A 15 10.73 -2.70 33.83
CA GLN A 15 11.19 -1.63 32.94
C GLN A 15 12.10 -2.17 31.82
N HIS A 16 12.95 -3.15 32.13
CA HIS A 16 13.75 -3.86 31.13
C HIS A 16 12.84 -4.54 30.10
N TYR A 17 11.94 -5.45 30.50
CA TYR A 17 11.05 -6.14 29.54
C TYR A 17 10.22 -5.17 28.69
N GLN A 18 9.69 -4.10 29.28
CA GLN A 18 8.94 -3.08 28.54
C GLN A 18 9.81 -2.38 27.49
N LYS A 19 11.04 -1.99 27.84
CA LYS A 19 11.96 -1.33 26.90
C LYS A 19 12.34 -2.23 25.72
N TYR A 20 12.70 -3.49 25.97
CA TYR A 20 13.05 -4.43 24.90
C TYR A 20 11.82 -4.80 24.04
N HIS A 21 10.63 -4.86 24.64
CA HIS A 21 9.39 -5.09 23.92
C HIS A 21 9.03 -3.92 22.98
N LEU A 22 9.20 -2.68 23.44
CA LEU A 22 8.97 -1.48 22.63
C LEU A 22 9.93 -1.38 21.44
N ILE A 23 11.23 -1.58 21.67
CA ILE A 23 12.24 -1.62 20.59
C ILE A 23 11.91 -2.71 19.57
N SER A 24 11.41 -3.86 20.03
CA SER A 24 10.98 -4.95 19.16
C SER A 24 9.76 -4.57 18.32
N LEU A 25 8.76 -3.91 18.91
CA LEU A 25 7.55 -3.46 18.21
C LEU A 25 7.85 -2.38 17.18
N GLU A 26 8.63 -1.36 17.54
CA GLU A 26 9.04 -0.32 16.59
C GLU A 26 9.79 -0.91 15.41
N LYS A 27 10.71 -1.85 15.67
CA LYS A 27 11.44 -2.56 14.61
C LYS A 27 10.49 -3.36 13.72
N TRP A 28 9.51 -4.04 14.30
CA TRP A 28 8.52 -4.80 13.54
C TRP A 28 7.68 -3.90 12.64
N PHE A 29 7.10 -2.82 13.17
CA PHE A 29 6.31 -1.87 12.37
C PHE A 29 7.12 -1.18 11.27
N ASN A 30 8.39 -0.87 11.53
CA ASN A 30 9.28 -0.27 10.52
C ASN A 30 9.63 -1.23 9.39
N GLN A 31 9.57 -2.55 9.63
CA GLN A 31 9.80 -3.58 8.60
C GLN A 31 8.52 -3.95 7.84
N LEU A 32 7.35 -3.58 8.35
CA LEU A 32 6.08 -3.84 7.69
C LEU A 32 5.84 -2.85 6.56
N GLU A 33 5.99 -3.34 5.35
CA GLU A 33 5.64 -2.63 4.13
C GLU A 33 4.69 -3.50 3.31
N ILE A 34 3.53 -2.95 2.96
CA ILE A 34 2.53 -3.62 2.13
C ILE A 34 2.35 -2.80 0.86
N GLU A 35 2.35 -3.47 -0.29
CA GLU A 35 2.04 -2.82 -1.56
C GLU A 35 0.58 -2.34 -1.56
N ASP A 36 0.38 -1.09 -1.99
CA ASP A 36 -0.94 -0.46 -2.06
C ASP A 36 -1.07 0.32 -3.38
N TYR A 37 -2.31 0.62 -3.75
CA TYR A 37 -2.58 1.44 -4.91
C TYR A 37 -2.46 2.92 -4.57
N ALA A 38 -1.73 3.65 -5.41
CA ALA A 38 -1.60 5.09 -5.24
C ALA A 38 -2.97 5.78 -5.37
N ARG A 39 -3.20 6.76 -4.49
CA ARG A 39 -4.44 7.53 -4.46
C ARG A 39 -4.32 8.75 -5.38
N VAL A 40 -5.47 9.29 -5.78
CA VAL A 40 -5.54 10.55 -6.54
C VAL A 40 -4.78 11.63 -5.79
N GLY A 41 -4.00 12.44 -6.52
CA GLY A 41 -3.17 13.48 -5.94
C GLY A 41 -1.78 13.02 -5.47
N ASN A 42 -1.51 11.71 -5.43
CA ASN A 42 -0.16 11.22 -5.14
C ASN A 42 0.79 11.55 -6.31
N ARG A 43 2.05 11.86 -5.98
CA ARG A 43 3.12 11.96 -6.98
C ARG A 43 3.58 10.57 -7.41
N VAL A 44 3.72 10.40 -8.71
CA VAL A 44 4.14 9.15 -9.34
C VAL A 44 5.64 8.92 -9.13
N LYS A 45 6.02 7.74 -8.62
CA LYS A 45 7.42 7.37 -8.35
C LYS A 45 8.17 6.84 -9.58
N GLU A 46 7.44 6.22 -10.50
CA GLU A 46 7.97 5.57 -11.70
C GLU A 46 6.95 5.63 -12.84
N THR A 47 7.43 5.64 -14.08
CA THR A 47 6.56 5.65 -15.27
C THR A 47 5.97 4.25 -15.47
N VAL A 48 4.65 4.18 -15.67
CA VAL A 48 3.95 2.92 -15.95
C VAL A 48 3.37 2.96 -17.36
N THR A 49 3.81 2.00 -18.17
CA THR A 49 3.36 1.79 -19.55
C THR A 49 2.80 0.38 -19.70
N VAL A 50 1.72 0.26 -20.48
CA VAL A 50 1.14 -1.01 -20.89
C VAL A 50 1.47 -1.23 -22.36
N ASP A 51 2.08 -2.37 -22.66
CA ASP A 51 2.46 -2.75 -24.01
C ASP A 51 1.24 -3.11 -24.86
N GLU A 52 1.37 -2.98 -26.18
CA GLU A 52 0.35 -3.40 -27.13
C GLU A 52 0.13 -4.93 -27.11
N GLY A 53 -1.08 -5.35 -27.47
CA GLY A 53 -1.45 -6.76 -27.58
C GLY A 53 -2.74 -7.13 -26.83
N LEU A 54 -2.96 -8.43 -26.71
CA LEU A 54 -4.15 -8.99 -26.07
C LEU A 54 -4.08 -8.85 -24.55
N LEU A 55 -5.03 -8.12 -23.99
CA LEU A 55 -5.20 -7.93 -22.55
C LEU A 55 -6.09 -9.04 -22.00
N ASP A 56 -5.47 -10.14 -21.58
CA ASP A 56 -6.16 -11.24 -20.94
C ASP A 56 -6.58 -10.88 -19.50
N GLY A 57 -7.69 -11.45 -19.03
CA GLY A 57 -8.24 -11.21 -17.68
C GLY A 57 -9.15 -9.99 -17.53
N LEU A 58 -9.30 -9.14 -18.56
CA LEU A 58 -10.28 -8.05 -18.56
C LEU A 58 -11.61 -8.48 -19.21
N GLN A 59 -12.72 -8.03 -18.63
CA GLN A 59 -14.06 -8.28 -19.20
C GLN A 59 -14.26 -7.46 -20.47
N HIS A 60 -14.74 -8.10 -21.55
CA HIS A 60 -15.01 -7.46 -22.85
C HIS A 60 -15.94 -6.24 -22.77
N THR A 61 -16.84 -6.21 -21.80
CA THR A 61 -17.76 -5.09 -21.53
C THR A 61 -17.04 -3.82 -21.07
N MET A 62 -15.79 -3.90 -20.61
CA MET A 62 -14.97 -2.75 -20.20
C MET A 62 -14.29 -2.06 -21.37
N GLU A 63 -14.33 -2.63 -22.56
CA GLU A 63 -13.68 -2.07 -23.75
C GLU A 63 -14.12 -0.61 -24.05
N PRO A 64 -15.42 -0.25 -24.02
CA PRO A 64 -15.84 1.14 -24.23
C PRO A 64 -15.28 2.10 -23.17
N LEU A 65 -15.15 1.65 -21.91
CA LEU A 65 -14.58 2.44 -20.83
C LEU A 65 -13.09 2.70 -21.05
N LEU A 66 -12.33 1.68 -21.46
CA LEU A 66 -10.90 1.82 -21.77
C LEU A 66 -10.69 2.76 -22.96
N ARG A 67 -11.54 2.65 -23.99
CA ARG A 67 -11.54 3.56 -25.14
C ARG A 67 -11.82 5.00 -24.72
N PHE A 68 -12.81 5.22 -23.84
CA PHE A 68 -13.10 6.54 -23.29
C PHE A 68 -11.93 7.09 -22.46
N SER A 69 -11.19 6.21 -21.77
CA SER A 69 -10.00 6.55 -20.98
C SER A 69 -8.75 6.83 -21.83
N GLY A 70 -8.88 6.85 -23.16
CA GLY A 70 -7.80 7.17 -24.09
C GLY A 70 -6.99 5.97 -24.59
N LEU A 71 -7.29 4.73 -24.16
CA LEU A 71 -6.63 3.54 -24.68
C LEU A 71 -7.18 3.22 -26.07
N THR A 72 -6.29 2.95 -27.03
CA THR A 72 -6.71 2.57 -28.38
C THR A 72 -6.99 1.08 -28.44
N THR A 73 -8.20 0.66 -28.08
CA THR A 73 -8.61 -0.76 -27.96
C THR A 73 -9.59 -1.22 -29.04
N THR A 74 -9.50 -2.51 -29.38
CA THR A 74 -10.48 -3.24 -30.20
C THR A 74 -10.83 -4.58 -29.54
N LEU A 75 -11.87 -5.27 -30.02
CA LEU A 75 -12.18 -6.62 -29.60
C LEU A 75 -11.73 -7.63 -30.67
N LYS A 76 -10.81 -8.52 -30.31
CA LYS A 76 -10.43 -9.68 -31.14
C LYS A 76 -10.98 -10.95 -30.50
N LYS A 77 -11.98 -11.57 -31.13
CA LYS A 77 -12.63 -12.81 -30.65
C LYS A 77 -13.14 -12.70 -29.19
N GLY A 78 -13.64 -11.53 -28.80
CA GLY A 78 -14.15 -11.28 -27.46
C GLY A 78 -13.09 -10.93 -26.40
N ILE A 79 -11.80 -10.86 -26.77
CA ILE A 79 -10.72 -10.38 -25.91
C ILE A 79 -10.35 -8.96 -26.30
N ILE A 80 -10.03 -8.11 -25.32
CA ILE A 80 -9.60 -6.74 -25.55
C ILE A 80 -8.17 -6.75 -26.10
N ASP A 81 -7.98 -6.12 -27.25
CA ASP A 81 -6.68 -5.97 -27.92
C ASP A 81 -6.29 -4.49 -27.92
N LEU A 82 -5.18 -4.17 -27.28
CA LEU A 82 -4.60 -2.83 -27.25
C LEU A 82 -3.73 -2.63 -28.49
N LEU A 83 -4.12 -1.69 -29.35
CA LEU A 83 -3.49 -1.51 -30.67
C LEU A 83 -2.17 -0.74 -30.65
N LYS A 84 -1.88 -0.03 -29.55
CA LYS A 84 -0.68 0.78 -29.36
C LYS A 84 -0.29 0.81 -27.89
N PRO A 85 1.01 0.86 -27.55
CA PRO A 85 1.43 1.00 -26.17
C PRO A 85 0.86 2.30 -25.57
N PHE A 86 0.41 2.21 -24.32
CA PHE A 86 -0.22 3.32 -23.61
C PHE A 86 0.49 3.59 -22.30
N THR A 87 0.94 4.83 -22.10
CA THR A 87 1.54 5.26 -20.84
C THR A 87 0.46 5.77 -19.91
N ILE A 88 0.23 5.07 -18.80
CA ILE A 88 -0.80 5.44 -17.82
C ILE A 88 -0.36 6.71 -17.09
N CYS A 89 0.86 6.73 -16.56
CA CYS A 89 1.40 7.86 -15.82
C CYS A 89 2.93 7.91 -15.92
N SER A 90 3.50 9.12 -15.81
CA SER A 90 4.95 9.33 -15.85
C SER A 90 5.50 9.72 -14.48
N LYS A 91 6.76 9.37 -14.22
CA LYS A 91 7.46 9.75 -12.99
C LYS A 91 7.40 11.27 -12.76
N GLY A 92 7.00 11.66 -11.55
CA GLY A 92 6.91 13.06 -11.12
C GLY A 92 5.53 13.70 -11.27
N ASP A 93 4.66 13.13 -12.11
CA ASP A 93 3.30 13.63 -12.34
C ASP A 93 2.40 13.40 -11.13
N VAL A 94 1.29 14.15 -11.09
CA VAL A 94 0.23 13.99 -10.08
C VAL A 94 -0.84 13.06 -10.65
N LEU A 95 -1.15 11.98 -9.91
CA LEU A 95 -2.13 10.99 -10.33
C LEU A 95 -3.54 11.56 -10.44
N THR A 96 -4.15 11.40 -11.61
CA THR A 96 -5.58 11.69 -11.84
C THR A 96 -6.46 10.50 -11.38
N PRO A 97 -7.78 10.72 -11.16
CA PRO A 97 -8.72 9.64 -10.83
C PRO A 97 -8.76 8.51 -11.86
N GLU A 98 -8.67 8.86 -13.14
CA GLU A 98 -8.70 7.91 -14.25
C GLU A 98 -7.43 7.05 -14.29
N GLN A 99 -6.25 7.68 -14.13
CA GLN A 99 -4.98 6.96 -14.02
C GLN A 99 -4.97 6.01 -12.82
N ALA A 100 -5.45 6.46 -11.66
CA ALA A 100 -5.54 5.61 -10.47
C ALA A 100 -6.47 4.41 -10.67
N LYS A 101 -7.57 4.57 -11.43
CA LYS A 101 -8.46 3.48 -11.80
C LYS A 101 -7.79 2.50 -12.76
N LEU A 102 -7.07 3.00 -13.77
CA LEU A 102 -6.30 2.16 -14.70
C LEU A 102 -5.22 1.37 -13.97
N LEU A 103 -4.47 1.97 -13.04
CA LEU A 103 -3.46 1.26 -12.23
C LEU A 103 -4.07 0.09 -11.45
N LYS A 104 -5.29 0.25 -10.91
CA LYS A 104 -6.01 -0.84 -10.26
C LYS A 104 -6.44 -1.94 -11.23
N LEU A 105 -6.93 -1.57 -12.41
CA LEU A 105 -7.34 -2.53 -13.44
C LEU A 105 -6.17 -3.38 -13.95
N PHE A 106 -5.00 -2.75 -14.13
CA PHE A 106 -3.77 -3.42 -14.57
C PHE A 106 -2.94 -4.02 -13.44
N GLN A 107 -3.45 -4.02 -12.20
CA GLN A 107 -2.80 -4.59 -11.01
C GLN A 107 -1.37 -4.05 -10.80
N ARG A 108 -1.18 -2.74 -11.00
CA ARG A 108 0.10 -2.04 -10.79
C ARG A 108 0.04 -1.19 -9.51
N PRO A 109 0.38 -1.74 -8.33
CA PRO A 109 0.47 -0.96 -7.11
C PRO A 109 1.68 -0.02 -7.18
N LEU A 110 1.45 1.28 -6.97
CA LEU A 110 2.50 2.33 -7.00
C LEU A 110 2.72 3.00 -5.63
N ALA A 111 1.99 2.56 -4.60
CA ALA A 111 2.14 3.05 -3.24
C ALA A 111 2.62 1.93 -2.32
N GLN A 112 3.19 2.34 -1.19
CA GLN A 112 3.55 1.45 -0.10
C GLN A 112 2.84 1.96 1.14
N PHE A 113 2.06 1.11 1.75
CA PHE A 113 1.49 1.36 3.06
C PHE A 113 2.53 0.98 4.13
N LYS A 114 2.85 1.93 5.00
CA LYS A 114 3.74 1.76 6.15
C LYS A 114 3.11 2.36 7.39
N ILE A 115 3.23 1.67 8.51
CA ILE A 115 2.77 2.18 9.80
C ILE A 115 3.94 2.89 10.47
N LYS A 116 3.80 4.20 10.71
CA LYS A 116 4.75 4.96 11.50
C LYS A 116 4.25 5.08 12.93
N VAL A 117 4.96 4.44 13.86
CA VAL A 117 4.70 4.60 15.30
C VAL A 117 5.24 5.98 15.71
N ASN A 118 4.35 6.90 16.10
CA ASN A 118 4.74 8.24 16.52
C ASN A 118 4.93 8.36 18.03
N LEU A 119 4.07 7.68 18.80
CA LEU A 119 4.02 7.77 20.27
C LEU A 119 3.62 6.41 20.84
N HIS A 120 4.09 6.11 22.05
CA HIS A 120 3.64 4.97 22.82
C HIS A 120 3.43 5.41 24.27
N TRP A 121 2.37 4.92 24.91
CA TRP A 121 2.09 5.26 26.31
C TRP A 121 2.64 4.19 27.25
N ASN A 122 3.29 4.59 28.35
CA ASN A 122 3.74 3.66 29.40
C ASN A 122 3.23 4.13 30.77
N LYS A 123 2.56 3.24 31.51
CA LYS A 123 1.99 3.50 32.84
C LYS A 123 3.02 4.01 33.88
N ASN A 124 4.30 3.68 33.72
CA ASN A 124 5.35 4.07 34.67
C ASN A 124 5.97 5.45 34.37
N ASN A 125 5.76 5.99 33.17
CA ASN A 125 6.19 7.32 32.79
C ASN A 125 4.95 8.07 32.30
N GLU A 126 4.40 8.97 33.12
CA GLU A 126 3.29 9.87 32.78
C GLU A 126 3.68 10.92 31.72
N LYS A 127 4.45 10.53 30.70
CA LYS A 127 4.80 11.37 29.57
C LYS A 127 4.61 10.57 28.29
N VAL A 128 3.76 11.16 27.44
CA VAL A 128 3.42 10.73 26.09
C VAL A 128 4.60 10.99 25.16
#